data_AF-A0AA38ZEC0-F1
#
_entry.id   AF-A0AA38ZEC0-F1
#
_cell.length_a   1.000
_cell.length_b   1.000
_cell.length_c   1.000
_cell.angle_alpha   90.00
_cell.angle_beta   90.00
_cell.angle_gamma   90.00
#
_symmetry.space_group_name_H-M   'P 1'
#
loop_
_entity.id
_entity.type
_entity.pdbx_description
1 polymer ?
#
loop_
_entity_poly.entity_id
_entity_poly.type
_entity_poly.pdbx_seq_one_letter_code
_entity_poly.pdbx_strand_id
1 'polypeptide(L)'
;MSGSTTSMMVDEQRLPENNVQQIELLTGTEDSYGGVRVEIKNRMDSDVFGDVLRASISQWRQKGTKGVWIKLPIQHANLVEAAVKEGFWYHHAEPNYLMLVLWIPKTAHTLPANASHRVGIGAFVINSKGEVLVVQENSGRFKGTGVWKLPTGVVNEGEDICTAAIREVEEETGIKTEFVEILAFR
;
A
#
# COMPACT_ATOMS: atom_id res chain seq x y z
N MET A 1 12.81 -53.56 68.13
CA MET A 1 11.60 -52.72 68.02
C MET A 1 12.04 -51.32 67.62
N SER A 2 11.42 -50.76 66.57
CA SER A 2 11.33 -49.33 66.20
C SER A 2 12.64 -48.52 66.11
N GLY A 3 13.09 -48.00 64.96
CA GLY A 3 12.43 -46.95 64.14
C GLY A 3 12.52 -45.60 64.88
N SER A 4 13.08 -44.49 64.39
CA SER A 4 13.20 -43.99 63.02
C SER A 4 14.32 -42.93 62.90
N THR A 5 14.97 -42.87 61.74
CA THR A 5 15.88 -41.80 61.32
C THR A 5 15.08 -40.80 60.49
N THR A 6 14.98 -39.54 60.93
CA THR A 6 14.36 -38.46 60.12
C THR A 6 15.47 -37.58 59.56
N SER A 7 15.75 -37.77 58.28
CA SER A 7 16.56 -36.89 57.45
C SER A 7 15.74 -35.63 57.12
N MET A 8 16.22 -34.45 57.52
CA MET A 8 15.67 -33.17 57.06
C MET A 8 16.12 -32.95 55.61
N MET A 9 15.17 -32.99 54.69
CA MET A 9 15.41 -32.67 53.28
C MET A 9 15.54 -31.16 53.13
N VAL A 10 16.63 -30.73 52.50
CA VAL A 10 16.84 -29.34 52.04
C VAL A 10 15.93 -29.13 50.83
N ASP A 11 15.07 -28.13 50.90
CA ASP A 11 14.17 -27.73 49.82
C ASP A 11 15.00 -27.06 48.71
N GLU A 12 15.26 -27.79 47.63
CA GLU A 12 15.88 -27.26 46.41
C GLU A 12 14.85 -26.39 45.68
N GLN A 13 14.89 -25.08 45.94
CA GLN A 13 14.14 -24.09 45.16
C GLN A 13 14.59 -24.17 43.69
N ARG A 14 13.77 -24.82 42.86
CA ARG A 14 13.88 -24.74 41.40
C ARG A 14 13.66 -23.30 40.97
N LEU A 15 14.71 -22.70 40.41
CA LEU A 15 14.63 -21.47 39.64
C LEU A 15 13.58 -21.65 38.53
N PRO A 16 12.73 -20.64 38.25
CA PRO A 16 11.74 -20.76 37.19
C PRO A 16 12.48 -20.92 35.85
N GLU A 17 12.19 -22.01 35.15
CA GLU A 17 12.62 -22.22 33.78
C GLU A 17 12.11 -21.04 32.95
N ASN A 18 13.04 -20.29 32.37
CA ASN A 18 12.74 -19.25 31.38
C ASN A 18 12.02 -19.91 30.20
N ASN A 19 10.68 -19.84 30.20
CA ASN A 19 9.87 -20.07 29.02
C ASN A 19 10.16 -18.94 28.03
N VAL A 20 11.20 -19.10 27.22
CA VAL A 20 11.41 -18.29 26.03
C VAL A 20 10.26 -18.64 25.08
N GLN A 21 9.19 -17.84 25.11
CA GLN A 21 8.16 -17.92 24.08
C GLN A 21 8.87 -17.70 22.74
N GLN A 22 8.89 -18.73 21.89
CA GLN A 22 9.42 -18.65 20.56
C GLN A 22 8.55 -17.67 19.78
N ILE A 23 9.05 -16.45 19.56
CA ILE A 23 8.33 -15.39 18.83
C ILE A 23 8.18 -15.87 17.38
N GLU A 24 6.94 -16.11 16.95
CA GLU A 24 6.63 -16.44 15.57
C GLU A 24 6.86 -15.19 14.69
N LEU A 25 7.79 -15.29 13.74
CA LEU A 25 8.18 -14.17 12.88
C LEU A 25 7.17 -13.96 11.75
N LEU A 26 7.08 -12.71 11.26
CA LEU A 26 6.24 -12.39 10.11
C LEU A 26 6.77 -13.10 8.86
N THR A 27 5.88 -13.85 8.21
CA THR A 27 6.15 -14.46 6.91
C THR A 27 5.88 -13.45 5.80
N GLY A 28 6.81 -13.37 4.84
CA GLY A 28 6.71 -12.50 3.69
C GLY A 28 7.33 -13.10 2.44
N THR A 29 7.00 -12.54 1.28
CA THR A 29 7.53 -12.95 -0.02
C THR A 29 8.69 -12.03 -0.40
N GLU A 30 9.84 -12.60 -0.75
CA GLU A 30 11.01 -11.84 -1.21
C GLU A 30 10.80 -11.36 -2.66
N ASP A 31 11.30 -10.16 -2.96
CA ASP A 31 11.34 -9.62 -4.33
C ASP A 31 12.74 -9.72 -4.95
N SER A 32 12.83 -9.50 -6.27
CA SER A 32 14.09 -9.58 -7.03
C SER A 32 15.11 -8.48 -6.69
N TYR A 33 14.76 -7.51 -5.84
CA TYR A 33 15.59 -6.36 -5.48
C TYR A 33 16.10 -6.43 -4.03
N GLY A 34 15.87 -7.56 -3.35
CA GLY A 34 16.27 -7.78 -1.96
C GLY A 34 15.32 -7.14 -0.95
N GLY A 35 14.07 -6.89 -1.35
CA GLY A 35 12.99 -6.52 -0.45
C GLY A 35 12.14 -7.72 -0.02
N VAL A 36 11.27 -7.48 0.96
CA VAL A 36 10.29 -8.46 1.45
C VAL A 36 8.91 -7.81 1.57
N ARG A 37 7.87 -8.52 1.15
CA ARG A 37 6.48 -8.10 1.25
C ARG A 37 5.71 -8.99 2.22
N VAL A 38 5.12 -8.37 3.23
CA VAL A 38 4.30 -9.01 4.26
C VAL A 38 2.85 -8.55 4.06
N GLU A 39 1.91 -9.50 4.08
CA GLU A 39 0.48 -9.20 4.12
C GLU A 39 -0.09 -9.68 5.46
N ILE A 40 -0.64 -8.75 6.24
CA ILE A 40 -1.24 -9.07 7.53
C ILE A 40 -2.62 -9.69 7.32
N LYS A 41 -2.73 -10.97 7.62
CA LYS A 41 -3.97 -11.74 7.43
C LYS A 41 -4.75 -11.89 8.72
N ASN A 42 -4.07 -12.23 9.81
CA ASN A 42 -4.68 -12.53 11.09
C ASN A 42 -4.79 -11.28 11.96
N ARG A 43 -5.86 -11.21 12.76
CA ARG A 43 -5.97 -10.18 13.80
C ARG A 43 -4.93 -10.43 14.87
N MET A 44 -4.32 -9.36 15.34
CA MET A 44 -3.31 -9.39 16.39
C MET A 44 -3.50 -8.19 17.31
N ASP A 45 -3.11 -8.36 18.57
CA ASP A 45 -2.96 -7.23 19.47
C ASP A 45 -1.77 -6.35 19.03
N SER A 46 -1.86 -5.04 19.27
CA SER A 46 -0.85 -4.08 18.80
C SER A 46 0.52 -4.29 19.47
N ASP A 47 0.54 -4.65 20.75
CA ASP A 47 1.78 -4.86 21.50
C ASP A 47 2.47 -6.15 21.03
N VAL A 48 1.68 -7.22 20.86
CA VAL A 48 2.16 -8.51 20.31
C VAL A 48 2.73 -8.31 18.90
N PHE A 49 2.04 -7.53 18.06
CA PHE A 49 2.51 -7.20 16.72
C PHE A 49 3.82 -6.40 16.75
N GLY A 50 3.95 -5.45 17.66
CA GLY A 50 5.18 -4.68 17.84
C GLY A 50 6.39 -5.56 18.15
N ASP A 51 6.24 -6.51 19.08
CA ASP A 51 7.32 -7.44 19.44
C ASP A 51 7.69 -8.39 18.29
N VAL A 52 6.69 -8.95 17.62
CA VAL A 52 6.86 -9.81 16.44
C VAL A 52 7.52 -9.05 15.29
N LEU A 53 7.11 -7.80 15.05
CA LEU A 53 7.65 -6.95 13.99
C LEU A 53 9.12 -6.60 14.28
N ARG A 54 9.46 -6.21 15.51
CA ARG A 54 10.83 -5.90 15.92
C ARG A 54 11.77 -7.09 15.76
N ALA A 55 11.31 -8.28 16.14
CA ALA A 55 12.04 -9.52 15.93
C ALA A 55 12.23 -9.82 14.43
N SER A 56 11.20 -9.61 13.63
CA SER A 56 11.23 -9.83 12.17
C SER A 56 12.19 -8.87 11.47
N ILE A 57 12.19 -7.57 11.82
CA ILE A 57 13.15 -6.57 11.31
C ILE A 57 14.58 -6.99 11.62
N SER A 58 14.83 -7.51 12.83
CA SER A 58 16.16 -7.98 13.23
C SER A 58 16.63 -9.14 12.36
N GLN A 59 15.73 -10.08 12.03
CA GLN A 59 16.04 -11.19 11.13
C GLN A 59 16.29 -10.71 9.69
N TRP A 60 15.44 -9.86 9.15
CA TRP A 60 15.60 -9.28 7.80
C TRP A 60 16.91 -8.51 7.68
N ARG A 61 17.31 -7.77 8.73
CA ARG A 61 18.60 -7.08 8.79
C ARG A 61 19.78 -8.06 8.69
N GLN A 62 19.73 -9.20 9.39
CA GLN A 62 20.79 -10.22 9.32
C GLN A 62 20.86 -10.88 7.94
N LYS A 63 19.73 -11.03 7.26
CA LYS A 63 19.65 -11.56 5.89
C LYS A 63 20.08 -10.55 4.81
N GLY A 64 20.33 -9.29 5.17
CA GLY A 64 20.66 -8.24 4.21
C GLY A 64 19.47 -7.71 3.40
N THR A 65 18.24 -7.94 3.88
CA THR A 65 17.03 -7.35 3.29
C THR A 65 17.11 -5.83 3.33
N LYS A 66 16.69 -5.18 2.24
CA LYS A 66 16.73 -3.73 2.08
C LYS A 66 15.40 -3.08 2.42
N GLY A 67 14.39 -3.33 1.58
CA GLY A 67 13.05 -2.75 1.71
C GLY A 67 12.05 -3.74 2.30
N VAL A 68 11.32 -3.35 3.32
CA VAL A 68 10.20 -4.12 3.87
C VAL A 68 8.91 -3.41 3.52
N TRP A 69 7.95 -4.16 2.98
CA TRP A 69 6.62 -3.68 2.61
C TRP A 69 5.59 -4.41 3.48
N ILE A 70 4.75 -3.66 4.19
CA ILE A 70 3.63 -4.22 4.96
C ILE A 70 2.33 -3.75 4.32
N LYS A 71 1.60 -4.70 3.73
CA LYS A 71 0.21 -4.51 3.35
C LYS A 71 -0.66 -4.79 4.57
N LEU A 72 -1.35 -3.75 5.03
CA LEU A 72 -2.18 -3.77 6.22
C LEU A 72 -3.65 -3.52 5.80
N PRO A 73 -4.46 -4.58 5.65
CA PRO A 73 -5.90 -4.46 5.42
C PRO A 73 -6.60 -3.59 6.47
N ILE A 74 -7.64 -2.86 6.07
CA ILE A 74 -8.34 -1.86 6.90
C ILE A 74 -8.84 -2.42 8.24
N GLN A 75 -9.20 -3.71 8.30
CA GLN A 75 -9.62 -4.37 9.54
C GLN A 75 -8.52 -4.51 10.60
N HIS A 76 -7.26 -4.27 10.23
CA HIS A 76 -6.08 -4.34 11.10
C HIS A 76 -5.50 -2.95 11.39
N ALA A 77 -6.31 -1.89 11.23
CA ALA A 77 -5.90 -0.50 11.48
C ALA A 77 -5.30 -0.26 12.88
N ASN A 78 -5.64 -1.11 13.86
CA ASN A 78 -5.06 -1.09 15.21
C ASN A 78 -3.54 -1.32 15.23
N LEU A 79 -2.95 -1.87 14.16
CA LEU A 79 -1.52 -2.19 14.06
C LEU A 79 -0.69 -1.06 13.43
N VAL A 80 -1.32 -0.02 12.89
CA VAL A 80 -0.64 1.06 12.17
C VAL A 80 0.35 1.80 13.07
N GLU A 81 -0.07 2.17 14.29
CA GLU A 81 0.79 2.89 15.23
C GLU A 81 2.02 2.07 15.62
N ALA A 82 1.85 0.76 15.88
CA ALA A 82 2.95 -0.14 16.20
C ALA A 82 3.95 -0.25 15.05
N ALA A 83 3.49 -0.34 13.79
CA ALA A 83 4.39 -0.34 12.63
C ALA A 83 5.19 0.98 12.53
N VAL A 84 4.52 2.12 12.69
CA VAL A 84 5.17 3.45 12.62
C VAL A 84 6.21 3.62 13.74
N LYS A 85 5.94 3.12 14.96
CA LYS A 85 6.90 3.13 16.08
C LYS A 85 8.19 2.35 15.77
N GLU A 86 8.11 1.30 14.96
CA GLU A 86 9.29 0.53 14.49
C GLU A 86 9.97 1.16 13.26
N GLY A 87 9.56 2.37 12.86
CA GLY A 87 10.22 3.17 11.82
C GLY A 87 9.61 3.03 10.42
N PHE A 88 8.46 2.36 10.28
CA PHE A 88 7.74 2.35 9.00
C PHE A 88 7.11 3.71 8.70
N TRP A 89 7.05 4.06 7.41
CA TRP A 89 6.29 5.21 6.93
C TRP A 89 5.25 4.79 5.88
N TYR A 90 4.29 5.67 5.62
CA TYR A 90 3.24 5.43 4.64
C TYR A 90 3.80 5.54 3.22
N HIS A 91 3.46 4.58 2.38
CA HIS A 91 3.73 4.65 0.95
C HIS A 91 2.46 5.05 0.19
N HIS A 92 1.41 4.25 0.25
CA HIS A 92 0.12 4.55 -0.39
C HIS A 92 -1.01 3.88 0.38
N ALA A 93 -2.24 4.27 0.07
CA ALA A 93 -3.44 3.68 0.65
C ALA A 93 -4.47 3.48 -0.44
N GLU A 94 -5.18 2.36 -0.34
CA GLU A 94 -6.40 2.08 -1.09
C GLU A 94 -7.59 2.09 -0.12
N PRO A 95 -8.84 2.09 -0.62
CA PRO A 95 -10.02 2.10 0.25
C PRO A 95 -10.04 0.99 1.31
N ASN A 96 -9.36 -0.14 1.07
CA ASN A 96 -9.38 -1.32 1.94
C ASN A 96 -8.01 -1.71 2.53
N TYR A 97 -6.91 -0.99 2.27
CA TYR A 97 -5.63 -1.25 2.93
C TYR A 97 -4.69 -0.04 2.94
N LEU A 98 -3.74 -0.07 3.87
CA LEU A 98 -2.59 0.82 3.92
C LEU A 98 -1.32 0.05 3.56
N MET A 99 -0.48 0.61 2.69
CA MET A 99 0.87 0.11 2.44
C MET A 99 1.87 0.93 3.23
N LEU A 100 2.59 0.27 4.13
CA LEU A 100 3.71 0.85 4.86
C LEU A 100 5.03 0.28 4.36
N VAL A 101 6.09 1.07 4.45
CA VAL A 101 7.43 0.65 4.06
C VAL A 101 8.48 1.01 5.10
N LEU A 102 9.54 0.21 5.17
CA LEU A 102 10.75 0.46 5.94
C LEU A 102 11.97 0.18 5.07
N TRP A 103 12.95 1.09 5.07
CA TRP A 103 14.27 0.82 4.52
C TRP A 103 15.24 0.50 5.66
N ILE A 104 15.71 -0.74 5.71
CA ILE A 104 16.58 -1.25 6.79
C ILE A 104 18.02 -0.67 6.72
N PRO A 105 18.66 -0.55 5.54
CA PRO A 105 20.01 -0.01 5.45
C PRO A 105 20.10 1.46 5.86
N LYS A 106 21.28 1.89 6.34
CA LYS A 106 21.56 3.31 6.63
C LYS A 106 21.82 4.16 5.38
N THR A 107 21.84 3.55 4.19
CA THR A 107 22.01 4.27 2.92
C THR A 107 20.72 4.98 2.54
N ALA A 108 20.80 5.88 1.56
CA ALA A 108 19.59 6.41 0.92
C ALA A 108 18.70 5.27 0.43
N HIS A 109 17.38 5.41 0.61
CA HIS A 109 16.42 4.42 0.14
C HIS A 109 16.26 4.52 -1.38
N THR A 110 16.03 3.37 -2.02
CA THR A 110 15.73 3.30 -3.46
C THR A 110 14.31 2.82 -3.72
N LEU A 111 13.44 2.87 -2.69
CA LEU A 111 12.02 2.57 -2.84
C LEU A 111 11.40 3.58 -3.82
N PRO A 112 10.60 3.12 -4.80
CA PRO A 112 9.85 4.02 -5.68
C PRO A 112 8.98 4.98 -4.87
N ALA A 113 8.81 6.20 -5.36
CA ALA A 113 7.79 7.09 -4.82
C ALA A 113 6.39 6.53 -5.12
N ASN A 114 5.42 6.91 -4.29
CA ASN A 114 4.02 6.60 -4.54
C ASN A 114 3.47 7.37 -5.76
N ALA A 115 2.34 6.88 -6.28
CA ALA A 115 1.64 7.56 -7.36
C ALA A 115 1.28 9.00 -6.93
N SER A 116 1.86 9.97 -7.62
CA SER A 116 1.80 11.40 -7.27
C SER A 116 1.04 12.24 -8.28
N HIS A 117 0.78 11.68 -9.47
CA HIS A 117 0.15 12.39 -10.57
C HIS A 117 -1.25 11.87 -10.80
N ARG A 118 -2.19 12.79 -10.96
CA ARG A 118 -3.49 12.50 -11.56
C ARG A 118 -3.36 12.64 -13.06
N VAL A 119 -3.63 11.58 -13.79
CA VAL A 119 -3.59 11.59 -15.26
C VAL A 119 -4.95 12.03 -15.77
N GLY A 120 -4.97 13.07 -16.60
CA GLY A 120 -6.16 13.57 -17.28
C GLY A 120 -6.00 13.51 -18.79
N ILE A 121 -7.11 13.42 -19.50
CA ILE A 121 -7.16 13.45 -20.95
C ILE A 121 -8.01 14.61 -21.44
N GLY A 122 -7.75 15.04 -22.68
CA GLY A 122 -8.65 15.87 -23.46
C GLY A 122 -8.78 15.26 -24.85
N ALA A 123 -10.02 15.07 -25.29
CA ALA A 123 -10.30 14.40 -26.57
C ALA A 123 -10.51 15.43 -27.68
N PHE A 124 -9.63 15.43 -28.67
CA PHE A 124 -9.81 16.21 -29.90
C PHE A 124 -10.51 15.34 -30.95
N VAL A 125 -11.83 15.47 -31.06
CA VAL A 125 -12.63 14.64 -31.97
C VAL A 125 -13.03 15.48 -33.18
N ILE A 126 -12.68 15.01 -34.37
CA ILE A 126 -12.98 15.67 -35.64
C ILE A 126 -13.89 14.80 -36.51
N ASN A 127 -14.85 15.42 -37.20
CA ASN A 127 -15.70 14.73 -38.16
C ASN A 127 -15.16 14.85 -39.61
N SER A 128 -15.82 14.20 -40.57
CA SER A 128 -15.41 14.24 -41.99
C SER A 128 -15.51 15.61 -42.66
N LYS A 129 -16.16 16.59 -42.01
CA LYS A 129 -16.26 17.98 -42.49
C LYS A 129 -15.19 18.88 -41.89
N GLY A 130 -14.35 18.37 -40.99
CA GLY A 130 -13.35 19.15 -40.27
C GLY A 130 -13.90 19.92 -39.07
N GLU A 131 -15.11 19.61 -38.60
CA GLU A 131 -15.68 20.21 -37.40
C GLU A 131 -15.22 19.46 -36.15
N VAL A 132 -15.05 20.18 -35.03
CA VAL A 132 -14.54 19.64 -33.77
C VAL A 132 -15.67 19.49 -32.74
N LEU A 133 -15.73 18.36 -32.06
CA LEU A 133 -16.65 18.14 -30.96
C LEU A 133 -16.25 18.95 -29.73
N VAL A 134 -17.22 19.67 -29.17
CA VAL A 134 -17.05 20.48 -27.95
C VAL A 134 -18.23 20.30 -27.01
N VAL A 135 -18.00 20.50 -25.73
CA VAL A 135 -18.99 20.39 -24.66
C VAL A 135 -19.05 21.66 -23.81
N GLN A 136 -20.17 21.87 -23.13
CA GLN A 136 -20.32 22.86 -22.06
C GLN A 136 -20.66 22.16 -20.76
N GLU A 137 -19.99 22.54 -19.67
CA GLU A 137 -20.27 21.96 -18.36
C GLU A 137 -21.66 22.38 -17.86
N ASN A 138 -22.43 21.41 -17.35
CA ASN A 138 -23.73 21.64 -16.72
C ASN A 138 -23.62 21.87 -15.19
N SER A 139 -22.40 21.84 -14.65
CA SER A 139 -22.05 21.96 -13.24
C SER A 139 -20.68 22.63 -13.08
N GLY A 140 -20.24 22.87 -11.84
CA GLY A 140 -18.93 23.48 -11.58
C GLY A 140 -18.82 24.96 -11.97
N ARG A 141 -17.57 25.44 -12.07
CA ARG A 141 -17.22 26.85 -12.26
C ARG A 141 -17.66 27.40 -13.62
N PHE A 142 -17.71 26.56 -14.65
CA PHE A 142 -18.01 27.01 -16.02
C PHE A 142 -19.49 26.87 -16.40
N LYS A 143 -20.34 26.39 -15.50
CA LYS A 143 -21.79 26.30 -15.73
C LYS A 143 -22.38 27.66 -16.12
N GLY A 144 -23.06 27.70 -17.25
CA GLY A 144 -23.76 28.90 -17.72
C GLY A 144 -22.85 30.03 -18.22
N THR A 145 -21.54 29.79 -18.34
CA THR A 145 -20.58 30.79 -18.84
C THR A 145 -20.51 30.85 -20.37
N GLY A 146 -21.10 29.87 -21.06
CA GLY A 146 -21.03 29.76 -22.52
C GLY A 146 -19.67 29.28 -23.06
N VAL A 147 -18.74 28.90 -22.18
CA VAL A 147 -17.42 28.38 -22.57
C VAL A 147 -17.55 26.97 -23.13
N TRP A 148 -17.11 26.81 -24.38
CA TRP A 148 -16.98 25.51 -25.04
C TRP A 148 -15.56 24.97 -24.86
N LYS A 149 -15.44 23.72 -24.43
CA LYS A 149 -14.17 23.01 -24.25
C LYS A 149 -14.20 21.66 -24.97
N LEU A 150 -13.03 21.06 -25.16
CA LEU A 150 -12.94 19.66 -25.55
C LEU A 150 -13.55 18.77 -24.46
N PRO A 151 -14.09 17.58 -24.81
CA PRO A 151 -14.38 16.56 -23.82
C PRO A 151 -13.12 16.23 -23.02
N THR A 152 -13.25 16.15 -21.70
CA THR A 152 -12.09 15.97 -20.80
C THR A 152 -12.46 15.09 -19.64
N GLY A 153 -11.54 14.24 -19.22
CA GLY A 153 -11.75 13.45 -18.01
C GLY A 153 -10.48 12.89 -17.43
N VAL A 154 -10.63 11.92 -16.55
CA VAL A 154 -9.54 11.41 -15.72
C VAL A 154 -9.33 9.96 -16.06
N VAL A 155 -8.07 9.56 -16.20
CA VAL A 155 -7.71 8.16 -16.42
C VAL A 155 -7.82 7.45 -15.08
N ASN A 156 -8.62 6.38 -15.03
CA ASN A 156 -8.76 5.58 -13.83
C ASN A 156 -7.50 4.74 -13.57
N GLU A 157 -7.31 4.29 -12.33
CA GLU A 157 -6.20 3.40 -12.02
C GLU A 157 -6.31 2.09 -12.83
N GLY A 158 -5.21 1.72 -13.50
CA GLY A 158 -5.16 0.55 -14.38
C GLY A 158 -5.83 0.73 -15.75
N GLU A 159 -6.39 1.90 -16.04
CA GLU A 159 -6.99 2.23 -17.34
C GLU A 159 -5.94 2.76 -18.33
N ASP A 160 -6.02 2.33 -19.58
CA ASP A 160 -5.18 2.87 -20.66
C ASP A 160 -5.66 4.27 -21.09
N ILE A 161 -4.72 5.16 -21.44
CA ILE A 161 -5.01 6.54 -21.85
C ILE A 161 -5.97 6.58 -23.05
N CYS A 162 -5.81 5.66 -24.01
CA CYS A 162 -6.64 5.57 -25.21
C CYS A 162 -8.06 5.14 -24.84
N THR A 163 -8.19 4.16 -23.95
CA THR A 163 -9.48 3.69 -23.43
C THR A 163 -10.21 4.79 -22.68
N ALA A 164 -9.51 5.52 -21.81
CA ALA A 164 -10.08 6.65 -21.09
C ALA A 164 -10.59 7.74 -22.05
N ALA A 165 -9.82 8.09 -23.08
CA ALA A 165 -10.24 9.09 -24.06
C ALA A 165 -11.54 8.71 -24.78
N ILE A 166 -11.69 7.44 -25.19
CA ILE A 166 -12.93 6.96 -25.85
C ILE A 166 -14.09 6.96 -24.85
N ARG A 167 -13.88 6.43 -23.65
CA ARG A 167 -14.90 6.36 -22.59
C ARG A 167 -15.45 7.74 -22.23
N GLU A 168 -14.58 8.72 -21.98
CA GLU A 168 -14.99 10.06 -21.56
C GLU A 168 -15.81 10.77 -22.65
N VAL A 169 -15.48 10.59 -23.93
CA VAL A 169 -16.29 11.14 -25.02
C VAL A 169 -17.69 10.49 -25.04
N GLU A 170 -17.76 9.16 -24.89
CA GLU A 170 -19.03 8.45 -24.85
C GLU A 170 -19.88 8.84 -23.63
N GLU A 171 -19.27 8.99 -22.45
CA GLU A 171 -19.95 9.39 -21.21
C GLU A 171 -20.50 10.82 -21.28
N GLU A 172 -19.73 11.77 -21.82
CA GLU A 172 -20.16 13.18 -21.88
C GLU A 172 -21.13 13.47 -23.03
N THR A 173 -21.03 12.73 -24.15
CA THR A 173 -21.72 13.10 -25.40
C THR A 173 -22.56 11.99 -26.02
N GLY A 174 -22.38 10.74 -25.59
CA GLY A 174 -23.01 9.55 -26.20
C GLY A 174 -22.41 9.15 -27.56
N ILE A 175 -21.33 9.80 -28.02
CA ILE A 175 -20.71 9.55 -29.32
C ILE A 175 -19.61 8.50 -29.17
N LYS A 176 -19.67 7.46 -30.00
CA LYS A 176 -18.60 6.47 -30.12
C LYS A 176 -17.49 6.99 -31.00
N THR A 177 -16.25 6.81 -30.56
CA THR A 177 -15.05 7.26 -31.25
C THR A 177 -14.01 6.16 -31.32
N GLU A 178 -13.00 6.36 -32.17
CA GLU A 178 -11.82 5.53 -32.26
C GLU A 178 -10.60 6.39 -31.89
N PHE A 179 -9.71 5.85 -31.07
CA PHE A 179 -8.46 6.52 -30.75
C PHE A 179 -7.51 6.45 -31.95
N VAL A 180 -6.85 7.57 -32.26
CA VAL A 180 -5.89 7.66 -33.36
C VAL A 180 -4.47 7.83 -32.82
N GLU A 181 -4.20 8.93 -32.12
CA GLU A 181 -2.86 9.25 -31.63
C GLU A 181 -2.88 10.24 -30.45
N ILE A 182 -1.74 10.32 -29.74
CA ILE A 182 -1.49 11.35 -28.74
C ILE A 182 -0.83 12.55 -29.43
N LEU A 183 -1.51 13.70 -29.42
CA LEU A 183 -0.97 14.93 -29.99
C LEU A 183 0.03 15.63 -29.06
N ALA A 184 -0.23 15.62 -27.75
CA ALA A 184 0.61 16.28 -26.74
C ALA A 184 0.35 15.76 -25.32
N PHE A 185 1.31 15.98 -24.42
CA PHE A 185 1.20 15.78 -22.96
C PHE A 185 1.96 16.88 -22.22
N ARG A 186 1.63 17.13 -20.94
CA ARG A 186 2.27 18.14 -20.10
C ARG A 186 2.23 17.78 -18.62
#